data_AF-A0A0C1JXS0-F1
#
_entry.id   AF-A0A0C1JXS0-F1
#
_cell.length_a   1.000
_cell.length_b   1.000
_cell.length_c   1.000
_cell.angle_alpha   90.00
_cell.angle_beta   90.00
_cell.angle_gamma   90.00
#
_symmetry.space_group_name_H-M   'P 1'
#
loop_
_entity.id
_entity.type
_entity.pdbx_description
1 polymer ?
#
loop_
_entity_poly.entity_id
_entity_poly.type
_entity_poly.pdbx_seq_one_letter_code
_entity_poly.pdbx_strand_id
1 'polypeptide(L)'
;MSLLVHIFSFLQALDLLEVELTCHRWKNLAEDKTLWKNLYQKHLKIYWREGKSNKKSYFITLHGEREDEKIMAFLGSIKHVHNLELAKYIGLP
;
A
#
# COMPACT_ATOMS: atom_id res chain seq x y z
N MET A 1 16.59 -13.27 11.80
CA MET A 1 16.40 -11.95 11.15
C MET A 1 17.45 -11.02 11.72
N SER A 2 18.19 -10.26 10.90
CA SER A 2 19.25 -9.38 11.40
C SER A 2 18.65 -8.12 12.08
N LEU A 3 19.37 -7.51 13.02
CA LEU A 3 18.93 -6.30 13.71
C LEU A 3 18.61 -5.17 12.72
N LEU A 4 19.42 -4.99 11.69
CA LEU A 4 19.19 -3.96 10.65
C LEU A 4 17.91 -4.21 9.87
N VAL A 5 17.62 -5.46 9.47
CA VAL A 5 16.36 -5.79 8.80
C VAL A 5 15.17 -5.53 9.72
N HIS A 6 15.31 -5.80 11.01
CA HIS A 6 14.28 -5.47 11.98
C HIS A 6 14.04 -3.95 12.09
N ILE A 7 15.10 -3.15 12.18
CA ILE A 7 15.03 -1.67 12.16
C ILE A 7 14.34 -1.18 10.88
N PHE A 8 14.77 -1.68 9.72
CA PHE A 8 14.20 -1.31 8.41
C PHE A 8 12.72 -1.68 8.32
N SER A 9 12.25 -2.70 9.03
CA SER A 9 10.83 -3.10 9.04
C SER A 9 9.89 -2.09 9.74
N PHE A 10 10.43 -1.05 10.38
CA PHE A 10 9.65 0.08 10.92
C PHE A 10 9.51 1.23 9.94
N LEU A 11 10.26 1.24 8.83
CA LEU A 11 10.22 2.28 7.82
C LEU A 11 9.08 2.04 6.82
N GLN A 12 8.64 3.09 6.14
CA GLN A 12 7.72 2.94 5.01
C GLN A 12 8.46 2.39 3.79
N ALA A 13 7.72 1.76 2.88
CA ALA A 13 8.30 1.18 1.66
C ALA A 13 9.05 2.21 0.79
N LEU A 14 8.62 3.47 0.80
CA LEU A 14 9.28 4.56 0.07
C LEU A 14 10.60 4.95 0.72
N ASP A 15 10.65 5.07 2.05
CA ASP A 15 11.89 5.36 2.80
C ASP A 15 12.97 4.29 2.55
N LEU A 16 12.54 3.04 2.35
CA LEU A 16 13.46 1.94 2.03
C LEU A 16 14.14 2.08 0.66
N LEU A 17 13.59 2.88 -0.25
CA LEU A 17 14.27 3.23 -1.50
C LEU A 17 15.48 4.11 -1.23
N GLU A 18 15.41 5.02 -0.27
CA GLU A 18 16.53 5.87 0.13
C GLU A 18 17.60 5.08 0.88
N VAL A 19 17.17 4.17 1.76
CA VAL A 19 18.06 3.21 2.45
C VAL A 19 18.89 2.41 1.45
N GLU A 20 18.29 1.96 0.35
CA GLU A 20 18.99 1.21 -0.70
C GLU A 20 20.14 2.00 -1.33
N LEU A 21 19.99 3.33 -1.44
CA LEU A 21 20.98 4.21 -2.06
C LEU A 21 22.15 4.57 -1.13
N THR A 22 22.07 4.21 0.16
CA THR A 22 23.06 4.62 1.17
C THR A 22 24.41 3.89 1.01
N CYS A 23 24.39 2.55 0.91
CA CYS A 23 25.58 1.75 0.65
C CYS A 23 25.22 0.33 0.17
N HIS A 24 26.20 -0.41 -0.38
CA HIS A 24 25.99 -1.77 -0.88
C HIS A 24 25.39 -2.74 0.16
N ARG A 25 25.83 -2.65 1.41
CA ARG A 25 25.30 -3.50 2.48
C ARG A 25 23.82 -3.20 2.72
N TRP A 26 23.44 -1.93 2.74
CA TRP A 26 22.06 -1.50 2.97
C TRP A 26 21.18 -1.83 1.79
N LYS A 27 21.69 -1.72 0.56
CA LYS A 27 21.02 -2.21 -0.64
C LYS A 27 20.59 -3.67 -0.51
N ASN A 28 21.52 -4.55 -0.15
CA ASN A 28 21.22 -5.97 -0.01
C ASN A 28 20.19 -6.25 1.10
N LEU A 29 20.21 -5.46 2.19
CA LEU A 29 19.25 -5.58 3.28
C LEU A 29 17.86 -5.02 2.90
N ALA A 30 17.81 -3.95 2.11
CA ALA A 30 16.58 -3.37 1.58
C ALA A 30 15.92 -4.27 0.52
N GLU A 31 16.65 -5.22 -0.06
CA GLU A 31 16.12 -6.26 -0.97
C GLU A 31 15.67 -7.55 -0.24
N ASP A 32 15.87 -7.63 1.08
CA ASP A 32 15.61 -8.85 1.87
C ASP A 32 14.13 -9.27 1.82
N LYS A 33 13.87 -10.54 1.49
CA LYS A 33 12.50 -11.05 1.34
C LYS A 33 11.70 -11.02 2.64
N THR A 34 12.35 -11.25 3.78
CA THR A 34 11.68 -11.22 5.09
C THR A 34 11.27 -9.81 5.48
N LEU A 35 12.03 -8.79 5.07
CA LEU A 35 11.63 -7.39 5.20
C LEU A 35 10.33 -7.11 4.44
N TRP A 36 10.27 -7.44 3.14
CA TRP A 36 9.09 -7.19 2.32
C TRP A 36 7.89 -8.03 2.73
N LYS A 37 8.11 -9.26 3.22
CA LYS A 37 7.07 -10.10 3.81
C LYS A 37 6.38 -9.40 5.01
N ASN A 38 7.16 -8.77 5.88
CA ASN A 38 6.64 -8.05 7.03
C ASN A 38 5.90 -6.77 6.62
N LEU A 39 6.42 -6.02 5.64
CA LEU A 39 5.75 -4.82 5.12
C LEU A 39 4.41 -5.15 4.47
N TYR A 40 4.34 -6.25 3.73
CA TYR A 40 3.09 -6.77 3.17
C TYR A 40 2.04 -6.94 4.26
N GLN A 41 2.39 -7.63 5.36
CA GLN A 41 1.47 -7.88 6.47
C GLN A 41 1.04 -6.60 7.20
N LYS A 42 1.92 -5.59 7.28
CA LYS A 42 1.65 -4.34 8.01
C LYS A 42 0.80 -3.35 7.21
N HIS A 43 1.03 -3.25 5.91
CA HIS A 43 0.58 -2.09 5.13
C HIS A 43 -0.46 -2.41 4.06
N LEU A 44 -0.52 -3.66 3.59
CA LEU A 44 -1.45 -4.04 2.52
C LEU A 44 -2.61 -4.82 3.13
N LYS A 45 -3.83 -4.42 2.79
CA LYS A 45 -5.06 -5.00 3.37
C LYS A 45 -5.43 -6.33 2.72
N ILE A 46 -4.86 -6.64 1.56
CA ILE A 46 -5.19 -7.85 0.80
C ILE A 46 -4.70 -9.11 1.53
N TYR A 47 -5.60 -10.09 1.68
CA TYR A 47 -5.34 -11.41 2.22
C TYR A 47 -4.06 -12.00 1.64
N TRP A 48 -3.18 -12.42 2.55
CA TRP A 48 -1.95 -13.13 2.32
C TRP A 48 -2.13 -14.25 1.28
N ARG A 49 -1.92 -13.97 -0.01
CA ARG A 49 -1.71 -15.03 -1.01
C ARG A 49 -0.31 -15.56 -0.71
N GLU A 50 -0.17 -16.88 -0.57
CA GLU A 50 1.12 -17.59 -0.45
C GLU A 50 2.03 -17.45 -1.70
N GLY A 51 2.01 -16.30 -2.36
CA GLY A 51 2.94 -15.91 -3.41
C GLY A 51 4.24 -15.36 -2.85
N LYS A 52 5.26 -15.30 -3.72
CA LYS A 52 6.58 -14.72 -3.41
C LYS A 52 6.46 -13.23 -3.05
N SER A 53 6.29 -12.92 -1.77
CA SER A 53 6.37 -11.55 -1.24
C SER A 53 7.79 -11.03 -1.37
N ASN A 54 7.97 -10.08 -2.29
CA ASN A 54 9.24 -9.40 -2.54
C ASN A 54 8.97 -7.94 -2.89
N LYS A 55 10.05 -7.14 -2.97
CA LYS A 55 9.98 -5.72 -3.31
C LYS A 55 9.11 -5.41 -4.52
N LYS A 56 9.32 -6.12 -5.63
CA LYS A 56 8.61 -5.86 -6.89
C LYS A 56 7.12 -6.13 -6.75
N SER A 57 6.74 -7.27 -6.16
CA SER A 57 5.33 -7.59 -5.97
C SER A 57 4.66 -6.56 -5.05
N TYR A 58 5.37 -6.09 -4.01
CA TYR A 58 4.86 -5.12 -3.05
C TYR A 58 4.41 -3.83 -3.74
N PHE A 59 5.28 -3.23 -4.56
CA PHE A 59 4.93 -1.99 -5.25
C PHE A 59 3.82 -2.16 -6.29
N ILE A 60 3.74 -3.31 -6.97
CA ILE A 60 2.60 -3.62 -7.87
C ILE A 60 1.29 -3.66 -7.08
N THR A 61 1.30 -4.33 -5.92
CA THR A 61 0.10 -4.47 -5.07
C THR A 61 -0.32 -3.11 -4.51
N LEU A 62 0.64 -2.33 -4.01
CA LEU A 62 0.41 -0.98 -3.49
C LEU A 62 -0.14 -0.03 -4.56
N HIS A 63 0.28 -0.18 -5.82
CA HIS A 63 -0.27 0.60 -6.93
C HIS A 63 -1.74 0.24 -7.16
N GLY A 64 -2.05 -1.05 -7.27
CA GLY A 64 -3.42 -1.54 -7.44
C GLY A 64 -4.36 -1.10 -6.33
N GLU A 65 -3.96 -1.25 -5.05
CA GLU A 65 -4.78 -0.80 -3.92
C GLU A 65 -5.08 0.71 -3.99
N ARG A 66 -4.11 1.55 -4.39
CA ARG A 66 -4.32 2.99 -4.55
C ARG A 66 -5.23 3.34 -5.72
N GLU A 67 -5.21 2.56 -6.80
CA GLU A 67 -6.14 2.74 -7.91
C GLU A 67 -7.57 2.35 -7.51
N ASP A 68 -7.72 1.21 -6.83
CA ASP A 68 -9.01 0.77 -6.30
C ASP A 68 -9.61 1.79 -5.32
N GLU A 69 -8.80 2.33 -4.40
CA GLU A 69 -9.23 3.39 -3.47
C GLU A 69 -9.72 4.65 -4.21
N LYS A 70 -9.02 5.07 -5.28
CA LYS A 70 -9.44 6.21 -6.10
C LYS A 70 -10.76 5.94 -6.82
N ILE A 71 -10.92 4.75 -7.41
CA ILE A 71 -12.14 4.35 -8.11
C ILE A 71 -13.32 4.31 -7.13
N MET A 72 -13.13 3.71 -5.96
CA MET A 72 -14.18 3.62 -4.95
C MET A 72 -14.56 4.99 -4.38
N ALA A 73 -13.59 5.90 -4.18
CA ALA A 73 -13.87 7.27 -3.80
C ALA A 73 -14.68 8.03 -4.88
N PHE A 74 -14.33 7.83 -6.15
CA PHE A 74 -15.07 8.42 -7.28
C PHE A 74 -16.51 7.88 -7.37
N LEU A 75 -16.70 6.56 -7.30
CA LEU A 75 -18.03 5.94 -7.30
C LEU A 75 -18.87 6.38 -6.09
N GLY A 76 -18.25 6.51 -4.91
CA GLY A 76 -18.89 7.07 -3.73
C GLY A 76 -19.36 8.52 -3.93
N SER A 77 -18.54 9.33 -4.62
CA SER A 77 -18.87 10.72 -4.95
C SER A 77 -20.05 10.81 -5.92
N ILE A 78 -20.09 9.96 -6.97
CA ILE A 78 -21.25 9.88 -7.88
C ILE A 78 -22.52 9.50 -7.12
N LYS A 79 -22.44 8.48 -6.26
CA LYS A 79 -23.58 8.05 -5.45
C LYS A 79 -24.09 9.18 -4.55
N HIS A 80 -23.18 9.96 -3.97
CA HIS A 80 -23.54 11.11 -3.14
C HIS A 80 -24.24 12.20 -3.95
N VAL A 81 -23.73 12.56 -5.13
CA VAL A 81 -24.35 13.55 -6.04
C VAL A 81 -25.75 13.10 -6.46
N HIS A 82 -25.90 11.84 -6.89
CA HIS A 82 -27.20 11.32 -7.31
C HIS A 82 -28.22 11.32 -6.16
N ASN A 83 -27.80 10.94 -4.95
CA ASN A 83 -28.66 10.99 -3.77
C ASN A 83 -29.07 12.43 -3.43
N LEU A 84 -28.16 13.42 -3.59
CA LEU A 84 -28.45 14.83 -3.35
C LEU A 84 -29.47 15.37 -4.38
N GLU A 85 -29.35 14.98 -5.65
CA GLU A 85 -30.31 15.36 -6.70
C GLU A 85 -31.70 14.76 -6.44
N LEU A 86 -31.76 13.48 -6.04
CA LEU A 86 -33.00 12.84 -5.66
C LEU A 86 -33.65 13.51 -4.43
N ALA A 87 -32.86 13.84 -3.41
CA ALA A 87 -33.34 14.55 -2.22
C ALA A 87 -33.99 15.90 -2.57
N LYS A 88 -33.35 16.66 -3.47
CA LYS A 88 -33.91 17.92 -4.01
C LYS A 88 -35.22 17.69 -4.75
N TYR A 89 -35.31 16.63 -5.58
CA TYR A 89 -36.51 16.33 -6.36
C TYR A 89 -37.71 15.95 -5.48
N ILE A 90 -37.47 15.26 -4.36
CA ILE A 90 -38.53 14.82 -3.43
C ILE A 90 -38.78 15.80 -2.26
N GLY A 91 -38.13 16.96 -2.25
CA GLY A 91 -38.39 18.02 -1.28
C GLY A 91 -37.92 17.72 0.16
N LEU A 92 -36.95 16.82 0.33
CA LEU A 92 -36.24 16.65 1.60
C LEU A 92 -35.27 17.83 1.79
N PRO A 93 -35.08 18.33 3.03
CA PRO A 93 -34.16 19.44 3.31
C PRO A 93 -32.71 19.12 2.92
#